data_AF-A0A2J7Q583-F1
#
_entry.id   AF-A0A2J7Q583-F1
#
_cell.length_a   1.000
_cell.length_b   1.000
_cell.length_c   1.000
_cell.angle_alpha   90.00
_cell.angle_beta   90.00
_cell.angle_gamma   90.00
#
_symmetry.space_group_name_H-M   'P 1'
#
loop_
_entity.id
_entity.type
_entity.pdbx_description
1 polymer ?
#
loop_
_entity_poly.entity_id
_entity_poly.type
_entity_poly.pdbx_seq_one_letter_code
_entity_poly.pdbx_strand_id
1 'polypeptide(L)'
;MSADQNQNIASQKLQQHLISLKNWMEQWKIKVNPAKSSQITFTRRRAVCPQVSINNIPIAIKQEVKHLGLHLYEELTRRMHIIAKRRHLELKTRNMNWLINKKSELSLENKIIIYKTILKPVWTYGIELWGCSKPSNTKILQTFQSKTLRNLVNAPFYVSNATLHNDLGIPYVTEVIRTYADHSKQQPSNKKPLQPTSNRKKTKQNVARGSH
;
A
#
# COMPACT_ATOMS: atom_id res chain seq x y z
N MET A 1 2.66 15.63 0.71
CA MET A 1 3.23 15.35 -0.63
C MET A 1 3.00 16.58 -1.48
N SER A 2 4.00 17.06 -2.20
CA SER A 2 3.88 18.14 -3.20
C SER A 2 4.23 17.58 -4.58
N ALA A 3 3.67 18.17 -5.63
CA ALA A 3 3.98 17.82 -7.01
C ALA A 3 4.13 19.11 -7.82
N ASP A 4 5.19 19.19 -8.63
CA ASP A 4 5.46 20.29 -9.54
C ASP A 4 6.38 19.81 -10.68
N GLN A 5 6.36 20.51 -11.82
CA GLN A 5 7.27 20.24 -12.94
C GLN A 5 8.70 20.67 -12.62
N ASN A 6 8.86 21.69 -11.77
CA ASN A 6 10.15 22.18 -11.28
C ASN A 6 10.43 21.65 -9.87
N GLN A 7 11.58 21.02 -9.71
CA GLN A 7 11.98 20.37 -8.46
C GLN A 7 12.19 21.35 -7.31
N ASN A 8 12.69 22.54 -7.61
CA ASN A 8 12.89 23.58 -6.61
C ASN A 8 11.55 24.07 -6.07
N ILE A 9 10.58 24.29 -6.97
CA ILE A 9 9.22 24.68 -6.60
C ILE A 9 8.52 23.55 -5.82
N ALA A 10 8.70 22.29 -6.23
CA ALA A 10 8.17 21.15 -5.50
C ALA A 10 8.70 21.07 -4.06
N SER A 11 10.01 21.23 -3.86
CA SER A 11 10.64 21.25 -2.54
C SER A 11 10.23 22.45 -1.70
N GLN A 12 10.10 23.65 -2.31
CA GLN A 12 9.62 24.84 -1.62
C GLN A 12 8.17 24.67 -1.13
N LYS A 13 7.28 24.16 -1.99
CA LYS A 13 5.90 23.83 -1.61
C LYS A 13 5.89 22.80 -0.48
N LEU A 14 6.73 21.77 -0.56
CA LEU A 14 6.85 20.76 0.50
C LEU A 14 7.26 21.41 1.83
N GLN A 15 8.27 22.28 1.80
CA GLN A 15 8.76 22.98 2.99
C GLN A 15 7.68 23.87 3.61
N GLN A 16 6.92 24.61 2.80
CA GLN A 16 5.79 25.42 3.27
C GLN A 16 4.71 24.56 3.96
N HIS A 17 4.40 23.40 3.39
CA HIS A 17 3.50 22.44 4.03
C HIS A 17 4.07 21.91 5.35
N LEU A 18 5.36 21.58 5.42
CA LEU A 18 6.00 21.13 6.66
C LEU A 18 5.98 22.21 7.76
N ILE A 19 6.15 23.48 7.40
CA ILE A 19 6.04 24.60 8.35
C ILE A 19 4.61 24.71 8.89
N SER A 20 3.60 24.63 8.01
CA SER A 20 2.19 24.65 8.44
C SER A 20 1.85 23.46 9.36
N LEU A 21 2.37 22.28 9.01
CA LEU A 21 2.18 21.05 9.78
C LEU A 21 2.89 21.15 11.14
N LYS A 22 4.08 21.75 11.19
CA LYS A 22 4.81 22.04 12.44
C LYS A 22 3.95 22.90 13.39
N ASN A 23 3.42 24.02 12.90
CA ASN A 23 2.59 24.92 13.72
C ASN A 23 1.36 24.18 14.29
N TRP A 24 0.72 23.34 13.47
CA TRP A 24 -0.38 22.50 13.93
C TRP A 24 0.08 21.48 14.98
N MET A 25 1.18 20.75 14.76
CA MET A 25 1.69 19.79 15.74
C MET A 25 2.06 20.44 17.08
N GLU A 26 2.61 21.66 17.06
CA GLU A 26 2.89 22.44 18.27
C GLU A 26 1.62 22.79 19.04
N GLN A 27 0.57 23.24 18.35
CA GLN A 27 -0.75 23.48 18.96
C GLN A 27 -1.29 22.23 19.67
N TRP A 28 -1.07 21.06 19.07
CA TRP A 28 -1.52 19.77 19.61
C TRP A 28 -0.48 19.06 20.49
N LYS A 29 0.64 19.72 20.82
CA LYS A 29 1.74 19.17 21.63
C LYS A 29 2.31 17.83 21.12
N ILE A 30 2.32 17.64 19.80
CA ILE A 30 2.84 16.44 19.12
C ILE A 30 4.31 16.66 18.77
N LYS A 31 5.20 15.78 19.27
CA LYS A 31 6.63 15.81 18.97
C LYS A 31 6.97 14.91 17.77
N VAL A 32 7.50 15.50 16.70
CA VAL A 32 8.02 14.75 15.55
C VAL A 32 9.39 14.19 15.86
N ASN A 33 9.67 13.00 15.33
CA ASN A 33 11.01 12.41 15.30
C ASN A 33 11.62 12.55 13.89
N PRO A 34 12.57 13.48 13.68
CA PRO A 34 13.25 13.64 12.40
C PRO A 34 14.01 12.39 11.92
N ALA A 35 14.54 11.58 12.85
CA ALA A 35 15.28 10.36 12.49
C ALA A 35 14.38 9.26 11.89
N LYS A 36 13.06 9.30 12.17
CA LYS A 36 12.06 8.42 11.52
C LYS A 36 11.50 9.02 10.23
N SER A 37 11.85 10.27 9.92
CA SER A 37 11.41 10.96 8.71
C SER A 37 12.42 10.75 7.60
N SER A 38 11.93 10.60 6.37
CA SER A 38 12.77 10.46 5.18
C SER A 38 12.11 11.16 4.01
N GLN A 39 12.90 11.85 3.21
CA GLN A 39 12.47 12.45 1.96
C GLN A 39 12.70 11.44 0.84
N ILE A 40 11.66 11.15 0.07
CA ILE A 40 11.75 10.36 -1.16
C ILE A 40 11.15 11.18 -2.29
N THR A 41 11.86 11.21 -3.41
CA THR A 41 11.41 11.87 -4.64
C THR A 41 10.93 10.80 -5.60
N PHE A 42 9.77 11.00 -6.22
CA PHE A 42 9.28 10.13 -7.28
C PHE A 42 9.33 10.89 -8.60
N THR A 43 10.30 10.58 -9.45
CA THR A 43 10.54 11.28 -10.72
C THR A 43 11.04 10.32 -11.78
N ARG A 44 10.65 10.55 -13.04
CA ARG A 44 11.24 9.85 -14.21
C ARG A 44 12.44 10.61 -14.78
N ARG A 45 12.70 11.83 -14.30
CA ARG A 45 13.83 12.67 -14.71
C ARG A 45 14.97 12.46 -13.72
N ARG A 46 16.21 12.40 -14.23
CA ARG A 46 17.42 12.42 -13.41
C ARG A 46 17.66 13.83 -12.91
N ALA A 47 16.98 14.23 -11.85
CA ALA A 47 17.16 15.54 -11.28
C ALA A 47 16.93 15.46 -9.76
N VAL A 48 17.71 16.21 -8.99
CA VAL A 48 17.77 16.12 -7.53
C VAL A 48 16.88 17.19 -6.91
N CYS A 49 15.89 16.77 -6.13
CA CYS A 49 15.09 17.71 -5.35
C CYS A 49 15.89 18.23 -4.15
N PRO A 50 15.85 19.55 -3.87
CA PRO A 50 16.46 20.11 -2.67
C PRO A 50 15.96 19.43 -1.39
N GLN A 51 16.86 19.30 -0.43
CA GLN A 51 16.57 18.68 0.87
C GLN A 51 15.67 19.57 1.72
N VAL A 52 14.63 19.00 2.31
CA VAL A 52 13.74 19.69 3.25
C VAL A 52 14.13 19.43 4.70
N SER A 53 13.71 20.32 5.60
CA SER A 53 13.98 20.23 7.04
C SER A 53 12.71 20.25 7.88
N ILE A 54 12.74 19.54 9.01
CA ILE A 54 11.72 19.58 10.05
C ILE A 54 12.40 20.02 11.34
N ASN A 55 11.86 21.05 11.99
CA ASN A 55 12.45 21.63 13.21
C ASN A 55 13.92 22.04 13.03
N ASN A 56 14.25 22.61 11.87
CA ASN A 56 15.60 22.96 11.43
C ASN A 56 16.58 21.77 11.32
N ILE A 57 16.08 20.54 11.43
CA ILE A 57 16.88 19.33 11.22
C ILE A 57 16.65 18.83 9.79
N PRO A 58 17.70 18.68 8.97
CA PRO A 58 17.58 18.15 7.64
C PRO A 58 17.04 16.72 7.64
N ILE A 59 16.08 16.43 6.76
CA ILE A 59 15.57 15.07 6.58
C ILE A 59 16.48 14.31 5.62
N ALA A 60 16.83 13.08 5.96
CA ALA A 60 17.60 12.21 5.07
C ALA A 60 16.84 11.90 3.77
N ILE A 61 17.50 12.12 2.63
CA ILE A 61 17.00 11.71 1.32
C ILE A 61 17.25 10.21 1.15
N LYS A 62 16.22 9.45 0.75
CA LYS A 62 16.30 8.00 0.50
C LYS A 62 15.69 7.65 -0.85
N GLN A 63 16.31 6.67 -1.51
CA GLN A 63 15.81 6.08 -2.76
C GLN A 63 14.73 5.02 -2.53
N GLU A 64 14.66 4.48 -1.30
CA GLU A 64 13.67 3.50 -0.88
C GLU A 64 13.11 3.86 0.50
N VAL A 65 11.79 3.83 0.62
CA VAL A 65 11.09 4.02 1.90
C VAL A 65 10.06 2.92 2.10
N LYS A 66 10.06 2.33 3.30
CA LYS A 66 9.03 1.39 3.73
C LYS A 66 7.88 2.16 4.40
N HIS A 67 6.69 2.06 3.84
CA HIS A 67 5.47 2.67 4.38
C HIS A 67 4.36 1.62 4.47
N LEU A 68 3.85 1.37 5.68
CA LEU A 68 2.77 0.39 5.94
C LEU A 68 3.05 -1.00 5.32
N GLY A 69 4.30 -1.44 5.36
CA GLY A 69 4.71 -2.72 4.76
C GLY A 69 4.86 -2.72 3.22
N LEU A 70 4.64 -1.58 2.56
CA LEU A 70 4.93 -1.38 1.14
C LEU A 70 6.31 -0.74 0.98
N HIS A 71 7.06 -1.24 0.00
CA HIS A 71 8.36 -0.67 -0.38
C HIS A 71 8.14 0.27 -1.56
N LEU A 72 8.44 1.56 -1.35
CA LEU A 72 8.33 2.62 -2.33
C LEU A 72 9.73 2.98 -2.81
N TYR A 73 10.00 2.75 -4.09
CA TYR A 73 11.25 3.11 -4.75
C TYR A 73 11.09 4.44 -5.50
N GLU A 74 12.14 5.25 -5.58
CA GLU A 74 12.18 6.51 -6.33
C GLU A 74 11.71 6.35 -7.78
N GLU A 75 12.18 5.30 -8.45
CA GLU A 75 11.81 5.00 -9.84
C GLU A 75 10.37 4.45 -9.98
N LEU A 76 9.69 4.20 -8.86
CA LEU A 76 8.38 3.55 -8.80
C LEU A 76 8.34 2.23 -9.60
N THR A 77 9.48 1.53 -9.71
CA THR A 77 9.62 0.33 -10.55
C THR A 77 8.77 -0.81 -10.00
N ARG A 78 7.53 -0.90 -10.47
CA ARG A 78 6.51 -1.89 -10.07
C ARG A 78 7.02 -3.33 -10.14
N ARG A 79 8.00 -3.61 -11.00
CA ARG A 79 8.68 -4.92 -11.12
C ARG A 79 9.38 -5.32 -9.82
N MET A 80 10.15 -4.41 -9.19
CA MET A 80 10.88 -4.73 -7.95
C MET A 80 9.93 -5.04 -6.82
N HIS A 81 8.86 -4.26 -6.70
CA HIS A 81 7.78 -4.52 -5.76
C HIS A 81 7.15 -5.92 -5.97
N ILE A 82 6.82 -6.29 -7.21
CA ILE A 82 6.23 -7.60 -7.53
C ILE A 82 7.21 -8.75 -7.23
N ILE A 83 8.50 -8.58 -7.52
CA ILE A 83 9.54 -9.58 -7.20
C ILE A 83 9.65 -9.75 -5.68
N ALA A 84 9.69 -8.65 -4.92
CA ALA A 84 9.71 -8.69 -3.46
C ALA A 84 8.47 -9.38 -2.89
N LYS A 85 7.28 -9.08 -3.42
CA LYS A 85 6.01 -9.74 -3.06
C LYS A 85 6.04 -11.24 -3.36
N ARG A 86 6.55 -11.64 -4.52
CA ARG A 86 6.72 -13.06 -4.86
C ARG A 86 7.66 -13.76 -3.88
N ARG A 87 8.80 -13.17 -3.56
CA ARG A 87 9.74 -13.74 -2.58
C ARG A 87 9.08 -13.91 -1.22
N HIS A 88 8.32 -12.91 -0.77
CA HIS A 88 7.59 -13.00 0.49
C HIS A 88 6.52 -14.10 0.48
N LEU A 89 5.80 -14.27 -0.63
CA LEU A 89 4.86 -15.36 -0.84
C LEU A 89 5.53 -16.74 -0.82
N GLU A 90 6.69 -16.89 -1.46
CA GLU A 90 7.46 -18.14 -1.46
C GLU A 90 7.92 -18.53 -0.06
N LEU A 91 8.41 -17.55 0.72
CA LEU A 91 8.76 -17.76 2.13
C LEU A 91 7.54 -18.15 2.97
N LYS A 92 6.42 -17.43 2.82
CA LYS A 92 5.18 -17.72 3.55
C LYS A 92 4.65 -19.12 3.22
N THR A 93 4.69 -19.51 1.94
CA THR A 93 4.30 -20.85 1.48
C THR A 93 5.21 -21.92 2.05
N ARG A 94 6.53 -21.69 2.07
CA ARG A 94 7.49 -22.63 2.66
C ARG A 94 7.23 -22.86 4.14
N ASN A 95 6.94 -21.80 4.90
CA ASN A 95 6.64 -21.90 6.33
C ASN A 95 5.34 -22.68 6.60
N MET A 96 4.40 -22.67 5.65
CA MET A 96 3.13 -23.40 5.74
C MET A 96 3.14 -24.70 4.94
N ASN A 97 4.31 -25.12 4.45
CA ASN A 97 4.40 -26.28 3.57
C ASN A 97 3.88 -27.55 4.26
N TRP A 98 4.08 -27.68 5.57
CA TRP A 98 3.57 -28.82 6.34
C TRP A 98 2.03 -28.96 6.30
N LEU A 99 1.28 -27.86 6.13
CA LEU A 99 -0.19 -27.87 5.97
C LEU A 99 -0.64 -27.99 4.50
N ILE A 100 0.11 -27.40 3.59
CA ILE A 100 -0.32 -27.18 2.21
C ILE A 100 0.19 -28.28 1.26
N ASN A 101 1.23 -29.01 1.66
CA ASN A 101 1.86 -30.04 0.84
C ASN A 101 0.91 -31.20 0.53
N LYS A 102 1.18 -31.91 -0.57
CA LYS A 102 0.49 -33.13 -0.99
C LYS A 102 0.51 -34.25 0.06
N LYS A 103 1.52 -34.25 0.94
CA LYS A 103 1.63 -35.22 2.05
C LYS A 103 0.79 -34.84 3.28
N SER A 104 0.19 -33.65 3.30
CA SER A 104 -0.65 -33.22 4.43
C SER A 104 -2.01 -33.92 4.36
N GLU A 105 -2.44 -34.47 5.49
CA GLU A 105 -3.75 -35.09 5.69
C GLU A 105 -4.92 -34.08 5.70
N LEU A 106 -4.60 -32.79 5.65
CA LEU A 106 -5.60 -31.74 5.63
C LEU A 106 -6.51 -31.84 4.40
N SER A 107 -7.82 -31.70 4.62
CA SER A 107 -8.81 -31.72 3.54
C SER A 107 -8.53 -30.62 2.50
N LEU A 108 -8.94 -30.87 1.25
CA LEU A 108 -8.75 -29.91 0.16
C LEU A 108 -9.42 -28.56 0.48
N GLU A 109 -10.61 -28.59 1.07
CA GLU A 109 -11.35 -27.39 1.46
C GLU A 109 -10.54 -26.53 2.44
N ASN A 110 -9.98 -27.13 3.49
CA ASN A 110 -9.15 -26.44 4.47
C ASN A 110 -7.87 -25.87 3.85
N LYS A 111 -7.25 -26.61 2.92
CA LYS A 111 -6.10 -26.14 2.14
C LYS A 111 -6.45 -24.91 1.28
N ILE A 112 -7.64 -24.90 0.65
CA ILE A 112 -8.16 -23.76 -0.11
C ILE A 112 -8.42 -22.56 0.82
N ILE A 113 -8.98 -22.80 2.01
CA ILE A 113 -9.21 -21.75 3.01
C ILE A 113 -7.88 -21.09 3.37
N ILE A 114 -6.83 -21.87 3.68
CA ILE A 114 -5.49 -21.35 3.96
C ILE A 114 -4.96 -20.48 2.82
N TYR A 115 -5.14 -20.92 1.57
CA TYR A 115 -4.76 -20.11 0.42
C TYR A 115 -5.50 -18.76 0.40
N LYS A 116 -6.83 -18.79 0.56
CA LYS A 116 -7.70 -17.61 0.50
C LYS A 116 -7.45 -16.65 1.67
N THR A 117 -7.13 -17.14 2.85
CA THR A 117 -6.98 -16.33 4.08
C THR A 117 -5.55 -15.87 4.34
N ILE A 118 -4.54 -16.63 3.89
CA ILE A 118 -3.14 -16.30 4.20
C ILE A 118 -2.35 -15.89 2.97
N LEU A 119 -2.41 -16.66 1.88
CA LEU A 119 -1.58 -16.40 0.70
C LEU A 119 -2.17 -15.31 -0.21
N LYS A 120 -3.49 -15.33 -0.42
CA LYS A 120 -4.16 -14.33 -1.26
C LYS A 120 -3.98 -12.89 -0.73
N PRO A 121 -4.19 -12.60 0.57
CA PRO A 121 -4.03 -11.25 1.12
C PRO A 121 -2.62 -10.66 0.94
N VAL A 122 -1.59 -11.51 0.93
CA VAL A 122 -0.21 -11.07 0.80
C VAL A 122 0.03 -10.36 -0.53
N TRP A 123 -0.47 -10.92 -1.63
CA TRP A 123 -0.31 -10.31 -2.95
C TRP A 123 -1.41 -9.30 -3.24
N THR A 124 -2.65 -9.49 -2.81
CA THR A 124 -3.71 -8.49 -3.01
C THR A 124 -3.44 -7.19 -2.22
N TYR A 125 -2.68 -7.26 -1.13
CA TYR A 125 -2.25 -6.05 -0.43
C TYR A 125 -1.36 -5.16 -1.31
N GLY A 126 -1.78 -3.92 -1.52
CA GLY A 126 -1.13 -2.96 -2.40
C GLY A 126 -1.49 -3.13 -3.87
N ILE A 127 -2.56 -3.85 -4.21
CA ILE A 127 -3.01 -4.04 -5.60
C ILE A 127 -3.27 -2.73 -6.34
N GLU A 128 -3.60 -1.65 -5.64
CA GLU A 128 -3.72 -0.30 -6.23
C GLU A 128 -2.36 0.22 -6.75
N LEU A 129 -1.27 -0.14 -6.07
CA LEU A 129 0.09 0.30 -6.42
C LEU A 129 0.64 -0.50 -7.61
N TRP A 130 0.47 -1.82 -7.59
CA TRP A 130 1.07 -2.72 -8.58
C TRP A 130 0.08 -3.31 -9.60
N GLY A 131 -1.23 -3.16 -9.42
CA GLY A 131 -2.26 -3.73 -10.29
C GLY A 131 -2.25 -3.15 -11.71
N CYS A 132 -1.83 -1.90 -11.86
CA CYS A 132 -1.61 -1.27 -13.17
C CYS A 132 -0.27 -1.67 -13.83
N SER A 133 0.41 -2.72 -13.35
CA SER A 133 1.69 -3.16 -13.92
C SER A 133 1.54 -3.72 -15.34
N LYS A 134 2.65 -3.75 -16.08
CA LYS A 134 2.73 -4.46 -17.35
C LYS A 134 2.28 -5.93 -17.17
N PRO A 135 1.58 -6.53 -18.14
CA PRO A 135 1.12 -7.92 -18.06
C PRO A 135 2.24 -8.92 -17.75
N SER A 136 3.46 -8.68 -18.25
CA SER A 136 4.65 -9.50 -17.97
C SER A 136 5.02 -9.54 -16.49
N ASN A 137 4.83 -8.45 -15.75
CA ASN A 137 5.06 -8.41 -14.31
C ASN A 137 3.91 -9.08 -13.56
N THR A 138 2.65 -8.88 -13.97
CA THR A 138 1.49 -9.56 -13.36
C THR A 138 1.60 -11.09 -13.52
N LYS A 139 2.15 -11.56 -14.65
CA LYS A 139 2.41 -12.98 -14.91
C LYS A 139 3.31 -13.63 -13.84
N ILE A 140 4.19 -12.86 -13.18
CA ILE A 140 5.05 -13.33 -12.10
C ILE A 140 4.22 -13.86 -10.93
N LEU A 141 3.17 -13.13 -10.53
CA LEU A 141 2.24 -13.52 -9.46
C LEU A 141 1.26 -14.59 -9.93
N GLN A 142 0.78 -14.51 -11.17
CA GLN A 142 -0.08 -15.54 -11.75
C GLN A 142 0.62 -16.90 -11.79
N THR A 143 1.90 -16.93 -12.17
CA THR A 143 2.71 -18.15 -12.20
C THR A 143 2.86 -18.74 -10.80
N PHE A 144 3.06 -17.88 -9.78
CA PHE A 144 3.08 -18.32 -8.39
C PHE A 144 1.73 -18.94 -8.00
N GLN A 145 0.61 -18.24 -8.24
CA GLN A 145 -0.73 -18.75 -7.95
C GLN A 145 -0.97 -20.12 -8.60
N SER A 146 -0.75 -20.24 -9.92
CA SER A 146 -0.98 -21.50 -10.64
C SER A 146 -0.08 -22.65 -10.15
N LYS A 147 1.15 -22.38 -9.70
CA LYS A 147 2.01 -23.38 -9.05
C LYS A 147 1.45 -23.81 -7.70
N THR A 148 1.02 -22.84 -6.87
CA THR A 148 0.44 -23.12 -5.57
C THR A 148 -0.85 -23.91 -5.69
N LEU A 149 -1.77 -23.55 -6.59
CA LEU A 149 -3.02 -24.27 -6.82
C LEU A 149 -2.77 -25.71 -7.25
N ARG A 150 -1.85 -25.93 -8.19
CA ARG A 150 -1.48 -27.29 -8.61
C ARG A 150 -0.91 -28.12 -7.47
N ASN A 151 -0.06 -27.52 -6.62
CA ASN A 151 0.49 -28.21 -5.46
C ASN A 151 -0.59 -28.55 -4.41
N LEU A 152 -1.58 -27.66 -4.22
CA LEU A 152 -2.69 -27.85 -3.27
C LEU A 152 -3.52 -29.10 -3.60
N VAL A 153 -3.84 -29.30 -4.89
CA VAL A 153 -4.64 -30.45 -5.36
C VAL A 153 -3.80 -31.66 -5.80
N ASN A 154 -2.46 -31.55 -5.75
CA ASN A 154 -1.55 -32.54 -6.31
C ASN A 154 -1.88 -32.90 -7.79
N ALA A 155 -2.22 -31.89 -8.60
CA ALA A 155 -2.67 -32.12 -9.97
C ALA A 155 -1.49 -32.44 -10.93
N PRO A 156 -1.68 -33.38 -11.87
CA PRO A 156 -0.69 -33.71 -12.87
C PRO A 156 -0.53 -32.58 -13.91
N PHE A 157 0.58 -32.62 -14.65
CA PHE A 157 0.98 -31.54 -15.56
C PHE A 157 -0.02 -31.27 -16.71
N TYR A 158 -0.76 -32.30 -17.13
CA TYR A 158 -1.73 -32.21 -18.23
C TYR A 158 -3.06 -31.55 -17.81
N VAL A 159 -3.30 -31.37 -16.50
CA VAL A 159 -4.46 -30.62 -16.04
C VAL A 159 -4.23 -29.13 -16.30
N SER A 160 -5.14 -28.56 -17.08
CA SER A 160 -5.07 -27.15 -17.47
C SER A 160 -5.21 -26.24 -16.24
N ASN A 161 -4.56 -25.08 -16.26
CA ASN A 161 -4.77 -24.09 -15.20
C ASN A 161 -6.24 -23.61 -15.17
N ALA A 162 -6.91 -23.52 -16.33
CA ALA A 162 -8.31 -23.11 -16.40
C ALA A 162 -9.22 -24.06 -15.61
N THR A 163 -9.03 -25.37 -15.77
CA THR A 163 -9.73 -26.40 -14.98
C THR A 163 -9.50 -26.18 -13.49
N LEU A 164 -8.25 -26.02 -13.05
CA LEU A 164 -7.94 -25.78 -11.63
C LEU A 164 -8.61 -24.52 -11.07
N HIS A 165 -8.64 -23.44 -11.86
CA HIS A 165 -9.24 -22.18 -11.43
C HIS A 165 -10.77 -22.29 -11.30
N ASN A 166 -11.41 -22.98 -12.25
CA ASN A 166 -12.85 -23.22 -12.24
C ASN A 166 -13.26 -24.15 -11.09
N ASP A 167 -12.60 -25.30 -10.95
CA ASP A 167 -12.93 -26.32 -9.93
C ASP A 167 -12.73 -25.80 -8.50
N LEU A 168 -11.68 -25.00 -8.28
CA LEU A 168 -11.37 -24.44 -6.96
C LEU A 168 -12.15 -23.15 -6.66
N GLY A 169 -12.85 -22.59 -7.64
CA GLY A 169 -13.52 -21.29 -7.54
C GLY A 169 -12.56 -20.16 -7.16
N ILE A 170 -11.35 -20.17 -7.73
CA ILE A 170 -10.32 -19.16 -7.45
C ILE A 170 -10.09 -18.34 -8.72
N PRO A 171 -10.36 -17.01 -8.70
CA PRO A 171 -10.15 -16.18 -9.87
C PRO A 171 -8.66 -15.98 -10.19
N TYR A 172 -8.38 -15.68 -11.45
CA TYR A 172 -7.04 -15.29 -11.88
C TYR A 172 -6.61 -13.98 -11.24
N VAL A 173 -5.30 -13.77 -11.07
CA VAL A 173 -4.75 -12.50 -10.55
C VAL A 173 -5.26 -11.31 -11.36
N THR A 174 -5.36 -11.45 -12.68
CA THR A 174 -5.85 -10.42 -13.60
C THR A 174 -7.32 -10.07 -13.39
N GLU A 175 -8.16 -11.06 -13.08
CA GLU A 175 -9.58 -10.85 -12.80
C GLU A 175 -9.74 -10.11 -11.48
N VAL A 176 -9.00 -10.52 -10.44
CA VAL A 176 -8.99 -9.82 -9.16
C VAL A 176 -8.57 -8.36 -9.34
N ILE A 177 -7.52 -8.08 -10.12
CA ILE A 177 -7.10 -6.69 -10.41
C ILE A 177 -8.25 -5.88 -11.04
N ARG A 178 -8.98 -6.45 -12.01
CA ARG A 178 -10.13 -5.77 -12.63
C ARG A 178 -11.21 -5.46 -11.61
N THR A 179 -11.57 -6.45 -10.78
CA THR A 179 -12.55 -6.28 -9.70
C THR A 179 -12.14 -5.12 -8.78
N TYR A 180 -10.88 -5.04 -8.35
CA TYR A 180 -10.42 -3.93 -7.50
C TYR A 180 -10.42 -2.58 -8.24
N ALA A 181 -10.08 -2.55 -9.52
CA ALA A 181 -10.11 -1.34 -10.33
C ALA A 181 -11.54 -0.80 -10.48
N ASP A 182 -12.53 -1.67 -10.64
CA ASP A 182 -13.93 -1.26 -10.81
C ASP A 182 -14.53 -0.76 -9.50
N HIS A 183 -14.23 -1.41 -8.36
CA HIS A 183 -14.59 -0.88 -7.03
C HIS A 183 -13.98 0.51 -6.77
N SER A 184 -12.74 0.74 -7.21
CA SER A 184 -12.08 2.04 -7.06
C SER A 184 -12.77 3.15 -7.85
N LYS A 185 -13.35 2.85 -9.03
CA LYS A 185 -14.11 3.81 -9.85
C LYS A 185 -15.48 4.14 -9.27
N GLN A 186 -16.09 3.20 -8.57
CA GLN A 186 -17.43 3.36 -7.98
C GLN A 186 -17.42 4.15 -6.68
N GLN A 187 -16.25 4.32 -6.03
CA GLN A 187 -16.13 5.22 -4.89
C GLN A 187 -16.24 6.67 -5.38
N PRO A 188 -17.31 7.42 -5.01
CA PRO A 188 -17.42 8.83 -5.38
C PRO A 188 -16.23 9.59 -4.79
N SER A 189 -15.73 10.58 -5.55
CA SER A 189 -14.57 11.40 -5.23
C SER A 189 -14.79 12.27 -3.99
N ASN A 190 -14.91 11.68 -2.81
CA ASN A 190 -14.99 12.40 -1.55
C ASN A 190 -13.56 12.63 -1.02
N LYS A 191 -12.72 13.27 -1.83
CA LYS A 191 -11.49 13.90 -1.31
C LYS A 191 -11.85 15.28 -0.78
N LYS A 192 -12.62 15.34 0.31
CA LYS A 192 -12.52 16.51 1.18
C LYS A 192 -11.18 16.38 1.91
N PRO A 193 -10.27 17.37 1.83
CA PRO A 193 -9.17 17.44 2.78
C PRO A 193 -9.76 17.33 4.19
N LEU A 194 -9.12 16.59 5.08
CA LEU A 194 -9.42 16.66 6.51
C LEU A 194 -9.26 18.12 6.94
N GLN A 195 -10.34 18.89 6.88
CA GLN A 195 -10.36 20.23 7.44
C GLN A 195 -10.54 20.06 8.95
N PRO A 196 -9.68 20.68 9.77
CA PRO A 196 -9.90 20.69 11.20
C PRO A 196 -11.24 21.40 11.47
N THR A 197 -12.20 20.68 12.04
CA THR A 197 -13.50 21.21 12.43
C THR A 197 -13.32 22.14 13.63
N SER A 198 -12.88 23.37 13.40
CA SER A 198 -13.05 24.46 14.37
C SER A 198 -14.46 25.01 14.22
N ASN A 199 -15.42 24.38 14.90
CA ASN A 199 -16.69 25.03 15.18
C ASN A 199 -17.22 24.53 16.53
N ARG A 200 -16.78 25.18 17.61
CA ARG A 200 -17.55 25.21 18.85
C ARG A 200 -17.79 26.67 19.23
N LYS A 201 -19.07 27.01 19.18
CA LYS A 201 -19.70 28.31 19.39
C LYS A 201 -19.10 29.05 20.61
N LYS A 202 -18.76 30.33 20.42
CA LYS A 202 -18.71 31.32 21.50
C LYS A 202 -20.14 31.55 21.99
N THR A 203 -20.54 30.93 23.09
CA THR A 203 -21.74 31.35 23.81
C THR A 203 -21.35 32.54 24.68
N LYS A 204 -21.79 33.74 24.28
CA LYS A 204 -21.83 34.93 25.13
C LYS A 204 -22.80 34.65 26.28
N GLN A 205 -22.37 34.77 27.53
CA GLN A 205 -23.27 35.04 28.65
C GLN A 205 -23.14 36.52 29.00
N ASN A 206 -24.12 37.29 28.55
CA ASN A 206 -24.51 38.57 29.13
C ASN A 206 -25.94 38.36 29.63
N VAL A 207 -26.14 38.34 30.95
CA VAL A 207 -27.40 38.78 31.57
C VAL A 207 -27.02 39.54 32.84
N ALA A 208 -27.44 40.79 32.88
CA ALA A 208 -27.33 41.72 33.99
C ALA A 208 -28.61 41.70 34.85
N ARG A 209 -28.48 42.25 36.08
CA ARG A 209 -29.52 42.68 37.05
C ARG A 209 -30.14 41.54 37.90
N GLY A 210 -30.35 41.67 39.21
CA GLY A 210 -30.20 42.76 40.18
C GLY A 210 -30.78 42.34 41.55
N SER A 211 -30.50 43.15 42.58
CA SER A 211 -31.30 43.37 43.80
C SER A 211 -31.62 42.20 44.74
N HIS A 212 -30.89 42.12 45.86
CA HIS A 212 -31.36 42.52 47.21
C HIS A 212 -30.19 42.47 48.20
#